data_AF-A0A1F9B0F4-F1
#
_entry.id   AF-A0A1F9B0F4-F1
#
_cell.length_a   1.000
_cell.length_b   1.000
_cell.length_c   1.000
_cell.angle_alpha   90.00
_cell.angle_beta   90.00
_cell.angle_gamma   90.00
#
_symmetry.space_group_name_H-M   'P 1'
#
loop_
_entity.id
_entity.type
_entity.pdbx_description
1 polymer ?
#
loop_
_entity_poly.entity_id
_entity_poly.type
_entity_poly.pdbx_seq_one_letter_code
_entity_poly.pdbx_strand_id
1 'polypeptide(L)'
;MARSNEFLVDFTGRGQREPILCGLQEYMEGEMINPWNRLDDEELASLKKRMPEPEVSESQEAWLANVRTQAQRLVLRLKELILKAGYVPDLAGSGNLILTPPGLIKLVDINNISRVTFDFSIPLDDRSYPVCDKSIEALSMLEKNLAGRPLDSEDKTYKVFLAPARMEEVRALEREFHRAQLQ
;
A
#
# COMPACT_ATOMS: atom_id res chain seq x y z
N MET A 1 12.52 -5.11 15.97
CA MET A 1 11.11 -5.55 15.91
C MET A 1 10.27 -4.35 16.31
N ALA A 2 9.43 -3.83 15.42
CA ALA A 2 8.39 -2.88 15.83
C ALA A 2 7.36 -3.68 16.64
N ARG A 3 7.22 -3.38 17.95
CA ARG A 3 6.18 -3.99 18.77
C ARG A 3 4.88 -3.22 18.53
N SER A 4 3.90 -3.86 17.90
CA SER A 4 2.52 -3.36 17.95
C SER A 4 2.05 -3.46 19.39
N ASN A 5 1.66 -2.34 20.00
CA ASN A 5 1.03 -2.33 21.32
C ASN A 5 -0.46 -2.05 21.12
N GLU A 6 -1.28 -3.06 21.33
CA GLU A 6 -2.73 -2.93 21.31
C GLU A 6 -3.25 -2.84 22.74
N PHE A 7 -4.17 -1.91 23.00
CA PHE A 7 -4.78 -1.73 24.31
C PHE A 7 -6.24 -1.33 24.16
N LEU A 8 -7.06 -1.77 25.11
CA LEU A 8 -8.46 -1.38 25.21
C LEU A 8 -8.54 -0.07 26.00
N VAL A 9 -9.26 0.91 25.45
CA VAL A 9 -9.57 2.17 26.12
C VAL A 9 -11.07 2.34 26.24
N ASP A 10 -11.50 3.04 27.29
CA ASP A 10 -12.87 3.54 27.40
C ASP A 10 -12.97 4.90 26.71
N PHE A 11 -13.64 4.97 25.57
CA PHE A 11 -13.93 6.23 24.91
C PHE A 11 -15.16 6.87 25.53
N THR A 12 -14.98 8.05 26.13
CA THR A 12 -16.05 8.87 26.70
C THR A 12 -16.38 10.03 25.76
N GLY A 13 -16.94 9.73 24.60
CA GLY A 13 -17.47 10.71 23.65
C GLY A 13 -18.98 10.55 23.47
N ARG A 14 -19.68 11.61 23.06
CA ARG A 14 -21.14 11.59 22.79
C ARG A 14 -22.04 11.16 23.96
N GLY A 15 -21.57 11.26 25.20
CA GLY A 15 -22.35 10.92 26.39
C GLY A 15 -22.50 9.41 26.65
N GLN A 16 -21.78 8.57 25.91
CA GLN A 16 -21.71 7.11 26.13
C GLN A 16 -20.26 6.69 26.41
N ARG A 17 -20.10 5.55 27.09
CA ARG A 17 -18.80 4.91 27.36
C ARG A 17 -18.73 3.66 26.50
N GLU A 18 -17.83 3.65 25.53
CA GLU A 18 -17.66 2.52 24.61
C GLU A 18 -16.21 2.01 24.68
N PRO A 19 -15.98 0.69 24.81
CA PRO A 19 -14.64 0.13 24.72
C PRO A 19 -14.15 0.19 23.27
N ILE A 20 -12.99 0.80 23.04
CA ILE A 20 -12.33 0.86 21.73
C ILE A 20 -10.96 0.17 21.83
N LEU A 21 -10.61 -0.62 20.82
CA LEU A 21 -9.26 -1.14 20.65
C LEU A 21 -8.39 -0.08 19.96
N CYS A 22 -7.32 0.34 20.62
CA CYS A 22 -6.34 1.26 20.06
C CYS A 22 -5.02 0.52 19.81
N GLY A 23 -4.46 0.72 18.62
CA GLY A 23 -3.08 0.34 18.32
C GLY A 23 -2.16 1.55 18.47
N LEU A 24 -1.06 1.42 19.22
CA LEU A 24 0.04 2.37 19.20
C LEU A 24 1.09 1.89 18.21
N GLN A 25 1.29 2.68 17.16
CA GLN A 25 2.36 2.51 16.20
C GLN A 25 3.46 3.54 16.46
N GLU A 26 4.71 3.13 16.27
CA GLU A 26 5.84 4.04 16.31
C GLU A 26 5.69 5.08 15.20
N TYR A 27 5.83 6.35 15.55
CA TYR A 27 5.84 7.41 14.54
C TYR A 27 6.99 7.14 13.57
N MET A 28 6.68 7.13 12.28
CA MET A 28 7.68 7.01 11.24
C MET A 28 7.76 8.30 10.45
N GLU A 29 8.92 8.93 10.55
CA GLU A 29 9.24 10.15 9.82
C GLU A 29 9.34 9.87 8.32
N GLY A 30 8.66 10.72 7.53
CA GLY A 30 8.58 10.57 6.10
C GLY A 30 7.27 11.11 5.51
N GLU A 31 7.06 10.82 4.24
CA GLU A 31 5.89 11.24 3.47
C GLU A 31 5.08 10.05 2.98
N MET A 32 3.76 10.20 2.96
CA MET A 32 2.88 9.13 2.48
C MET A 32 3.01 8.96 0.96
N ILE A 33 3.17 7.70 0.53
CA ILE A 33 3.06 7.32 -0.88
C ILE A 33 1.64 6.82 -1.13
N ASN A 34 0.99 7.42 -2.12
CA ASN A 34 -0.26 6.90 -2.67
C ASN A 34 0.05 6.17 -3.99
N PRO A 35 -0.20 4.86 -4.11
CA PRO A 35 0.10 4.08 -5.32
C PRO A 35 -0.67 4.56 -6.56
N TRP A 36 -1.82 5.22 -6.36
CA TRP A 36 -2.68 5.71 -7.43
C TRP A 36 -2.17 7.01 -8.06
N ASN A 37 -1.23 7.71 -7.40
CA ASN A 37 -0.66 8.95 -7.89
C ASN A 37 0.41 8.71 -8.96
N ARG A 38 0.74 9.77 -9.70
CA ARG A 38 2.01 9.82 -10.43
C ARG A 38 3.15 9.88 -9.42
N LEU A 39 4.19 9.08 -9.65
CA LEU A 39 5.37 8.99 -8.78
C LEU A 39 6.64 9.18 -9.62
N ASP A 40 6.60 10.17 -10.52
CA ASP A 40 7.74 10.57 -11.34
C ASP A 40 8.76 11.39 -10.51
N ASP A 41 9.89 11.74 -11.12
CA ASP A 41 11.01 12.36 -10.41
C ASP A 41 10.65 13.75 -9.83
N GLU A 42 9.71 14.46 -10.46
CA GLU A 42 9.22 15.75 -9.97
C GLU A 42 8.39 15.58 -8.68
N GLU A 43 7.47 14.62 -8.67
CA GLU A 43 6.69 14.31 -7.46
C GLU A 43 7.59 13.81 -6.32
N LEU A 44 8.54 12.92 -6.62
CA LEU A 44 9.48 12.43 -5.62
C LEU A 44 10.36 13.56 -5.06
N ALA A 45 10.79 14.50 -5.89
CA ALA A 45 11.53 15.68 -5.44
C ALA A 45 10.66 16.61 -4.58
N SER A 46 9.37 16.76 -4.90
CA SER A 46 8.40 17.50 -4.10
C SER A 46 8.23 16.87 -2.71
N LEU A 47 8.08 15.54 -2.64
CA LEU A 47 8.04 14.78 -1.39
C LEU A 47 9.32 15.00 -0.58
N LYS A 48 10.51 14.92 -1.20
CA LYS A 48 11.80 15.13 -0.52
C LYS A 48 11.89 16.48 0.18
N LYS A 49 11.38 17.55 -0.44
CA LYS A 49 11.41 18.92 0.14
C LYS A 49 10.54 19.09 1.38
N ARG A 50 9.54 18.22 1.57
CA ARG A 50 8.65 18.24 2.73
C ARG A 50 9.18 17.40 3.89
N MET A 51 10.15 16.53 3.61
CA MET A 51 10.85 15.73 4.60
C MET A 51 12.02 16.48 5.22
N PRO A 52 12.39 16.17 6.47
CA PRO A 52 13.60 16.69 7.10
C PRO A 52 14.85 16.29 6.31
N GLU A 53 15.88 17.14 6.34
CA GLU A 53 17.15 16.80 5.70
C GLU A 53 17.81 15.62 6.42
N PRO A 54 18.27 14.59 5.69
CA PRO A 54 18.99 13.49 6.29
C PRO A 54 20.38 13.96 6.80
N GLU A 55 20.91 13.28 7.81
CA GLU A 55 22.24 13.55 8.37
C GLU A 55 23.37 13.48 7.33
N VAL A 56 23.17 12.67 6.28
CA VAL A 56 24.09 12.53 5.15
C VAL A 56 23.48 13.21 3.94
N SER A 57 24.08 14.30 3.49
CA SER A 57 23.66 15.02 2.29
C SER A 57 24.08 14.24 1.04
N GLU A 58 23.13 13.58 0.40
CA GLU A 58 23.29 12.98 -0.93
C GLU A 58 22.63 13.83 -2.01
N SER A 59 23.16 13.78 -3.23
CA SER A 59 22.57 14.51 -4.36
C SER A 59 21.13 14.05 -4.61
N GLN A 60 20.32 14.92 -5.21
CA GLN A 60 18.94 14.57 -5.55
C GLN A 60 18.88 13.36 -6.50
N GLU A 61 19.80 13.26 -7.46
CA GLU A 61 19.85 12.12 -8.39
C GLU A 61 20.20 10.81 -7.68
N ALA A 62 21.15 10.84 -6.74
CA ALA A 62 21.52 9.68 -5.95
C ALA A 62 20.35 9.20 -5.07
N TRP A 63 19.66 10.14 -4.43
CA TRP A 63 18.46 9.85 -3.64
C TRP A 63 17.35 9.24 -4.49
N LEU A 64 17.04 9.85 -5.65
CA LEU A 64 16.04 9.31 -6.57
C LEU A 64 16.40 7.89 -7.01
N ALA A 65 17.65 7.65 -7.42
CA ALA A 65 18.12 6.32 -7.81
C ALA A 65 17.99 5.30 -6.67
N ASN A 66 18.26 5.71 -5.43
CA ASN A 66 18.04 4.87 -4.25
C ASN A 66 16.55 4.56 -4.05
N VAL A 67 15.66 5.56 -4.10
CA VAL A 67 14.20 5.35 -3.99
C VAL A 67 13.71 4.35 -5.04
N ARG A 68 14.11 4.50 -6.30
CA ARG A 68 13.77 3.55 -7.38
C ARG A 68 14.28 2.14 -7.07
N THR A 69 15.51 2.02 -6.56
CA THR A 69 16.11 0.74 -6.17
C THR A 69 15.35 0.08 -5.01
N GLN A 70 14.96 0.85 -3.99
CA GLN A 70 14.17 0.34 -2.87
C GLN A 70 12.77 -0.07 -3.31
N ALA A 71 12.14 0.69 -4.21
CA ALA A 71 10.84 0.34 -4.78
C ALA A 71 10.88 -0.98 -5.55
N GLN A 72 11.92 -1.19 -6.35
CA GLN A 72 12.13 -2.45 -7.08
C GLN A 72 12.30 -3.64 -6.11
N ARG A 73 13.05 -3.45 -5.01
CA ARG A 73 13.20 -4.47 -3.97
C ARG A 73 11.89 -4.75 -3.25
N LEU A 74 11.12 -3.71 -2.92
CA LEU A 74 9.81 -3.83 -2.28
C LEU A 74 8.85 -4.63 -3.16
N VAL A 75 8.71 -4.26 -4.44
CA VAL A 75 7.85 -4.97 -5.40
C VAL A 75 8.25 -6.44 -5.50
N LEU A 76 9.55 -6.73 -5.63
CA LEU A 76 10.05 -8.11 -5.66
C LEU A 76 9.62 -8.89 -4.41
N ARG A 77 9.83 -8.31 -3.22
CA ARG A 77 9.48 -8.96 -1.94
C ARG A 77 7.97 -9.16 -1.80
N LEU A 78 7.15 -8.22 -2.26
CA LEU A 78 5.69 -8.34 -2.24
C LEU A 78 5.22 -9.45 -3.21
N LYS A 79 5.80 -9.54 -4.41
CA LYS A 79 5.53 -10.66 -5.33
C LYS A 79 5.96 -12.00 -4.75
N GLU A 80 7.11 -12.05 -4.05
CA GLU A 80 7.53 -13.25 -3.33
C GLU A 80 6.54 -13.64 -2.23
N LEU A 81 6.06 -12.67 -1.44
CA LEU A 81 5.06 -12.90 -0.40
C LEU A 81 3.76 -13.45 -1.00
N ILE A 82 3.28 -12.87 -2.10
CA ILE A 82 2.08 -13.32 -2.80
C ILE A 82 2.24 -14.76 -3.30
N LEU A 83 3.33 -15.04 -4.02
CA LEU A 83 3.51 -16.34 -4.69
C LEU A 83 3.91 -17.46 -3.73
N LYS A 84 4.72 -17.16 -2.71
CA LYS A 84 5.27 -18.18 -1.80
C LYS A 84 4.42 -18.35 -0.54
N ALA A 85 3.86 -17.26 -0.01
CA ALA A 85 3.07 -17.31 1.22
C ALA A 85 1.57 -17.21 0.97
N GLY A 86 1.12 -16.75 -0.20
CA GLY A 86 -0.31 -16.61 -0.51
C GLY A 86 -0.97 -15.43 0.19
N TYR A 87 -0.21 -14.37 0.46
CA TYR A 87 -0.71 -13.17 1.15
C TYR A 87 -0.31 -11.89 0.43
N VAL A 88 -1.17 -10.87 0.54
CA VAL A 88 -0.90 -9.51 0.09
C VAL A 88 -1.30 -8.54 1.21
N PRO A 89 -0.42 -7.61 1.62
CA PRO A 89 -0.83 -6.53 2.50
C PRO A 89 -1.75 -5.56 1.77
N ASP A 90 -2.55 -4.80 2.50
CA ASP A 90 -3.32 -3.70 1.93
C ASP A 90 -2.36 -2.64 1.40
N LEU A 91 -2.30 -2.54 0.08
CA LEU A 91 -1.53 -1.52 -0.64
C LEU A 91 -2.44 -0.46 -1.22
N ALA A 92 -3.76 -0.69 -1.26
CA ALA A 92 -4.73 0.19 -1.91
C ALA A 92 -5.02 1.45 -1.08
N GLY A 93 -4.90 1.36 0.24
CA GLY A 93 -5.10 2.46 1.17
C GLY A 93 -4.11 3.63 0.98
N SER A 94 -4.64 4.86 0.92
CA SER A 94 -3.81 6.06 0.98
C SER A 94 -3.27 6.23 2.41
N GLY A 95 -1.98 5.96 2.60
CA GLY A 95 -1.31 6.06 3.90
C GLY A 95 -0.66 4.76 4.38
N ASN A 96 -0.81 3.65 3.67
CA ASN A 96 -0.21 2.38 4.07
C ASN A 96 1.30 2.32 3.77
N LEU A 97 1.81 3.24 2.94
CA LEU A 97 3.21 3.32 2.57
C LEU A 97 3.80 4.68 2.95
N ILE A 98 4.97 4.66 3.57
CA ILE A 98 5.76 5.85 3.90
C ILE A 98 7.10 5.79 3.18
N LEU A 99 7.44 6.88 2.49
CA LEU A 99 8.77 7.20 1.99
C LEU A 99 9.54 7.93 3.08
N THR A 100 10.68 7.41 3.50
CA THR A 100 11.52 8.05 4.53
C THR A 100 12.55 9.00 3.92
N PRO A 101 13.13 9.93 4.69
CA PRO A 101 14.18 10.82 4.19
C PRO A 101 15.39 10.09 3.56
N PRO A 102 15.87 8.94 4.10
CA PRO A 102 16.89 8.12 3.44
C PRO A 102 16.44 7.36 2.18
N GLY A 103 15.23 7.59 1.68
CA GLY A 103 14.69 6.94 0.49
C GLY A 103 14.21 5.51 0.68
N LEU A 104 13.94 5.08 1.92
CA LEU A 104 13.34 3.76 2.19
C LEU A 104 11.82 3.83 2.04
N ILE A 105 11.21 2.73 1.63
CA ILE A 105 9.75 2.61 1.56
C ILE A 105 9.32 1.59 2.60
N LYS A 106 8.41 1.99 3.48
CA LYS A 106 7.93 1.15 4.57
C LYS A 106 6.42 1.01 4.52
N LEU A 107 5.96 -0.22 4.71
CA LEU A 107 4.55 -0.54 4.97
C LEU A 107 4.26 -0.27 6.45
N VAL A 108 3.21 0.49 6.74
CA VAL A 108 2.90 0.93 8.12
C VAL A 108 1.62 0.32 8.67
N ASP A 109 0.64 0.07 7.83
CA ASP A 109 -0.55 -0.68 8.22
C ASP A 109 -0.38 -2.16 7.84
N ILE A 110 0.12 -2.94 8.80
CA ILE A 110 0.31 -4.39 8.65
C ILE A 110 -0.90 -5.19 9.11
N ASN A 111 -1.94 -4.53 9.63
CA ASN A 111 -3.09 -5.21 10.22
C ASN A 111 -4.10 -5.65 9.15
N ASN A 112 -4.00 -5.09 7.94
CA ASN A 112 -4.82 -5.47 6.81
C ASN A 112 -4.02 -6.33 5.82
N ILE A 113 -3.98 -7.65 6.04
CA ILE A 113 -3.35 -8.63 5.14
C ILE A 113 -4.42 -9.59 4.63
N SER A 114 -4.53 -9.71 3.31
CA SER A 114 -5.49 -10.57 2.64
C SER A 114 -4.85 -11.85 2.13
N ARG A 115 -5.61 -12.95 2.14
CA ARG A 115 -5.24 -14.18 1.43
C ARG A 115 -5.41 -13.98 -0.06
N VAL A 116 -4.47 -14.51 -0.83
CA VAL A 116 -4.49 -14.48 -2.29
C VAL A 116 -4.98 -15.82 -2.82
N THR A 117 -6.05 -15.80 -3.61
CA THR A 117 -6.59 -16.96 -4.33
C THR A 117 -6.49 -16.72 -5.83
N PHE A 118 -5.87 -17.64 -6.57
CA PHE A 118 -5.67 -17.53 -8.02
C PHE A 118 -6.84 -18.12 -8.84
N ASP A 119 -8.04 -18.16 -8.24
CA ASP A 119 -9.26 -18.62 -8.91
C ASP A 119 -10.10 -17.43 -9.40
N PHE A 120 -11.31 -17.70 -9.87
CA PHE A 120 -12.23 -16.66 -10.36
C PHE A 120 -12.97 -15.90 -9.25
N SER A 121 -12.79 -16.27 -7.97
CA SER A 121 -13.44 -15.56 -6.88
C SER A 121 -12.75 -14.23 -6.59
N ILE A 122 -13.55 -13.21 -6.26
CA ILE A 122 -13.08 -11.91 -5.75
C ILE A 122 -13.50 -11.84 -4.28
N PRO A 123 -12.61 -12.20 -3.33
CA PRO A 123 -12.94 -12.12 -1.92
C PRO A 123 -13.09 -10.65 -1.50
N LEU A 124 -14.14 -10.39 -0.72
CA LEU A 124 -14.36 -9.09 -0.09
C LEU A 124 -13.91 -9.13 1.37
N ASP A 125 -13.46 -8.01 1.90
CA ASP A 125 -13.19 -7.85 3.34
C ASP A 125 -14.49 -7.72 4.16
N ASP A 126 -14.33 -7.51 5.47
CA ASP A 126 -15.44 -7.28 6.41
C ASP A 126 -16.26 -6.02 6.09
N ARG A 127 -15.69 -5.11 5.29
CA ARG A 127 -16.34 -3.89 4.79
C ARG A 127 -16.93 -4.06 3.40
N SER A 128 -16.92 -5.27 2.83
CA SER A 128 -17.36 -5.56 1.46
C SER A 128 -16.49 -4.91 0.37
N TYR A 129 -15.22 -4.60 0.67
CA TYR A 129 -14.26 -4.04 -0.29
C TYR A 129 -13.33 -5.14 -0.86
N PRO A 130 -13.05 -5.15 -2.18
CA PRO A 130 -12.17 -6.13 -2.81
C PRO A 130 -10.68 -5.81 -2.58
N VAL A 131 -10.26 -5.75 -1.31
CA VAL A 131 -8.91 -5.29 -0.89
C VAL A 131 -7.77 -6.09 -1.52
N CYS A 132 -7.93 -7.41 -1.71
CA CYS A 132 -6.90 -8.27 -2.28
C CYS A 132 -6.55 -7.84 -3.72
N ASP A 133 -7.57 -7.77 -4.58
CA ASP A 133 -7.46 -7.36 -5.96
C ASP A 133 -6.95 -5.94 -6.11
N LYS A 134 -7.50 -5.02 -5.31
CA LYS A 134 -7.10 -3.61 -5.32
C LYS A 134 -5.66 -3.42 -4.83
N SER A 135 -5.18 -4.25 -3.91
CA SER A 135 -3.78 -4.23 -3.47
C SER A 135 -2.84 -4.78 -4.53
N ILE A 136 -3.24 -5.78 -5.30
CA ILE A 136 -2.46 -6.28 -6.44
C ILE A 136 -2.44 -5.26 -7.59
N GLU A 137 -3.56 -4.58 -7.84
CA GLU A 137 -3.62 -3.44 -8.77
C GLU A 137 -2.68 -2.32 -8.30
N ALA A 138 -2.74 -1.93 -7.03
CA ALA A 138 -1.83 -0.94 -6.43
C ALA A 138 -0.35 -1.36 -6.55
N LEU A 139 -0.03 -2.65 -6.35
CA LEU A 139 1.33 -3.18 -6.56
C LEU A 139 1.81 -2.96 -8.00
N SER A 140 0.94 -3.16 -9.00
CA SER A 140 1.29 -2.89 -10.40
C SER A 140 1.55 -1.41 -10.66
N MET A 141 0.80 -0.52 -10.00
CA MET A 141 1.00 0.92 -10.10
C MET A 141 2.31 1.35 -9.44
N LEU A 142 2.67 0.75 -8.29
CA LEU A 142 3.97 0.97 -7.66
C LEU A 142 5.12 0.47 -8.54
N GLU A 143 5.00 -0.69 -9.19
CA GLU A 143 6.04 -1.17 -10.10
C GLU A 143 6.23 -0.24 -11.30
N LYS A 144 5.13 0.20 -11.91
CA LYS A 144 5.17 1.09 -13.07
C LYS A 144 5.66 2.49 -12.72
N ASN A 145 5.04 3.11 -11.73
CA ASN A 145 5.21 4.53 -11.45
C ASN A 145 6.34 4.81 -10.46
N LEU A 146 6.53 3.96 -9.44
CA LEU A 146 7.54 4.16 -8.41
C LEU A 146 8.83 3.38 -8.69
N ALA A 147 8.76 2.12 -9.11
CA ALA A 147 9.94 1.35 -9.46
C ALA A 147 10.48 1.70 -10.86
N GLY A 148 9.67 2.38 -11.68
CA GLY A 148 10.02 2.84 -13.02
C GLY A 148 10.21 1.70 -14.02
N ARG A 149 9.52 0.57 -13.82
CA ARG A 149 9.68 -0.63 -14.65
C ARG A 149 8.39 -0.94 -15.42
N PRO A 150 8.48 -1.39 -16.68
CA PRO A 150 7.33 -1.95 -17.35
C PRO A 150 6.86 -3.21 -16.62
N LEU A 151 5.56 -3.46 -16.62
CA LEU A 151 5.00 -4.70 -16.09
C LEU A 151 5.39 -5.85 -17.01
N ASP A 152 5.88 -6.94 -16.41
CA ASP A 152 6.14 -8.18 -17.14
C ASP A 152 4.80 -8.81 -17.55
N SER A 153 4.61 -8.96 -18.86
CA SER A 153 3.41 -9.58 -19.41
C SER A 153 3.28 -11.05 -19.03
N GLU A 154 4.39 -11.71 -18.67
CA GLU A 154 4.44 -13.11 -18.22
C GLU A 154 4.30 -13.28 -16.71
N ASP A 155 4.15 -12.18 -15.95
CA ASP A 155 3.92 -12.24 -14.51
C ASP A 155 2.61 -12.97 -14.19
N LYS A 156 2.72 -14.10 -13.50
CA LYS A 156 1.59 -14.97 -13.16
C LYS A 156 0.54 -14.26 -12.30
N THR A 157 0.97 -13.37 -11.40
CA THR A 157 0.07 -12.60 -10.55
C THR A 157 -0.72 -11.62 -11.41
N TYR A 158 -0.05 -10.84 -12.26
CA TYR A 158 -0.76 -9.85 -13.08
C TYR A 158 -1.63 -10.47 -14.16
N LYS A 159 -1.24 -11.60 -14.76
CA LYS A 159 -2.08 -12.32 -15.73
C LYS A 159 -3.46 -12.67 -15.17
N VAL A 160 -3.53 -13.03 -13.89
CA VAL A 160 -4.79 -13.41 -13.24
C VAL A 160 -5.52 -12.18 -12.73
N PHE A 161 -4.85 -11.35 -11.93
CA PHE A 161 -5.49 -10.29 -11.18
C PHE A 161 -5.78 -9.04 -12.01
N LEU A 162 -4.97 -8.76 -13.04
CA LEU A 162 -5.19 -7.61 -13.94
C LEU A 162 -5.90 -8.01 -15.24
N ALA A 163 -6.44 -9.23 -15.31
CA ALA A 163 -7.23 -9.66 -16.45
C ALA A 163 -8.43 -8.71 -16.67
N PRO A 164 -8.69 -8.25 -17.91
CA PRO A 164 -9.72 -7.23 -18.16
C PRO A 164 -11.10 -7.57 -17.58
N ALA A 165 -11.54 -8.83 -17.72
CA ALA A 165 -12.83 -9.30 -17.20
C ALA A 165 -12.89 -9.23 -15.66
N ARG A 166 -11.84 -9.70 -14.97
CA ARG A 166 -11.75 -9.63 -13.51
C ARG A 166 -11.75 -8.18 -13.01
N MET A 167 -10.98 -7.31 -13.67
CA MET A 167 -10.92 -5.89 -13.30
C MET A 167 -12.24 -5.15 -13.55
N GLU A 168 -13.06 -5.59 -14.50
CA GLU A 168 -14.41 -5.04 -14.68
C GLU A 168 -15.31 -5.36 -13.47
N GLU A 169 -15.28 -6.60 -12.99
CA GLU A 169 -16.00 -7.05 -11.79
C GLU A 169 -15.50 -6.34 -10.52
N VAL A 170 -14.17 -6.27 -10.32
CA VAL A 170 -13.55 -5.56 -9.20
C VAL A 170 -13.99 -4.09 -9.15
N ARG A 171 -14.00 -3.41 -10.31
CA ARG A 171 -14.47 -2.01 -10.39
C ARG A 171 -15.96 -1.87 -10.11
N ALA A 172 -16.78 -2.87 -10.45
CA ALA A 172 -18.20 -2.86 -10.11
C ALA A 172 -18.40 -2.94 -8.59
N LEU A 173 -17.68 -3.85 -7.92
CA LEU A 173 -17.67 -4.02 -6.47
C LEU A 173 -17.16 -2.76 -5.75
N GLU A 174 -16.06 -2.17 -6.22
CA GLU A 174 -15.52 -0.91 -5.69
C GLU A 174 -16.54 0.23 -5.79
N ARG A 175 -17.24 0.38 -6.92
CA ARG A 175 -18.31 1.38 -7.07
C ARG A 175 -19.49 1.14 -6.14
N GLU A 176 -19.85 -0.11 -5.91
CA GLU A 176 -20.92 -0.46 -4.97
C GLU A 176 -20.53 -0.09 -3.54
N PHE A 177 -19.32 -0.43 -3.12
CA PHE A 177 -18.76 -0.05 -1.83
C PHE A 177 -18.83 1.47 -1.61
N HIS A 178 -18.32 2.27 -2.56
CA HIS A 178 -18.34 3.74 -2.42
C HIS A 178 -19.76 4.33 -2.40
N ARG A 179 -20.72 3.74 -3.12
CA ARG A 179 -22.13 4.17 -3.06
C ARG A 179 -22.75 3.91 -1.68
N ALA A 180 -22.41 2.79 -1.05
CA ALA A 180 -22.91 2.45 0.28
C ALA A 180 -22.35 3.37 1.39
N GLN A 181 -21.16 3.93 1.21
CA GLN A 181 -20.53 4.87 2.16
C GLN A 181 -21.08 6.31 2.08
N LEU A 182 -21.86 6.64 1.06
CA LEU A 182 -22.48 7.95 0.86
C LEU A 182 -23.94 8.03 1.35
N GLN A 183 -24.48 6.93 1.88
CA GLN A 183 -25.83 6.83 2.45
C GLN A 183 -25.78 6.85 3.97
#